data_AF-A0A9E0DUJ2-F1
#
_entry.id   AF-A0A9E0DUJ2-F1
#
_cell.length_a   1.000
_cell.length_b   1.000
_cell.length_c   1.000
_cell.angle_alpha   90.00
_cell.angle_beta   90.00
_cell.angle_gamma   90.00
#
_symmetry.space_group_name_H-M   'P 1'
#
loop_
_entity.id
_entity.type
_entity.pdbx_description
1 polymer ?
#
loop_
_entity_poly.entity_id
_entity_poly.type
_entity_poly.pdbx_seq_one_letter_code
_entity_poly.pdbx_strand_id
1 'polypeptide(L)'
;MPKSDKTEEVKDINSETNIETARNKNGNHNVRPMVVASILTAIAVVGSLFSFPVLGAKCAPIQHLVNIIIAIILGPSWAFKAAFLASTIRNMLGLGTLFAFPGSIFGAILAGLLYQKTKNVVGAYVGEVFGTAIIGGLVAYPMATIMMNSFKGALLGFVPPFFISTAGGTILAVIIVTSLRKKRLAIENWIHHK
;
A
#
# COMPACT_ATOMS: atom_id res chain seq x y z
N MET A 1 -14.89 -3.89 63.46
CA MET A 1 -13.65 -3.12 63.19
C MET A 1 -12.87 -3.85 62.10
N PRO A 2 -12.31 -3.11 61.13
CA PRO A 2 -12.44 -3.37 59.70
C PRO A 2 -11.39 -4.36 59.16
N LYS A 3 -11.85 -5.44 58.51
CA LYS A 3 -11.02 -6.35 57.70
C LYS A 3 -11.41 -6.35 56.22
N SER A 4 -12.44 -5.60 55.82
CA SER A 4 -12.91 -5.50 54.42
C SER A 4 -12.07 -4.55 53.57
N ASP A 5 -11.55 -3.49 54.19
CA ASP A 5 -10.90 -2.33 53.55
C ASP A 5 -9.67 -2.71 52.72
N LYS A 6 -8.76 -3.51 53.30
CA LYS A 6 -7.52 -3.94 52.63
C LYS A 6 -7.72 -4.88 51.46
N THR A 7 -8.85 -5.61 51.43
CA THR A 7 -9.15 -6.58 50.36
C THR A 7 -9.79 -5.91 49.14
N GLU A 8 -10.47 -4.79 49.32
CA GLU A 8 -11.01 -3.98 48.23
C GLU A 8 -9.90 -3.15 47.59
N GLU A 9 -9.05 -2.52 48.39
CA GLU A 9 -7.88 -1.75 47.93
C GLU A 9 -6.93 -2.59 47.05
N VAL A 10 -6.65 -3.84 47.43
CA VAL A 10 -5.79 -4.76 46.64
C VAL A 10 -6.45 -5.22 45.33
N LYS A 11 -7.79 -5.26 45.25
CA LYS A 11 -8.50 -5.59 44.00
C LYS A 11 -8.48 -4.41 43.04
N ASP A 12 -8.63 -3.19 43.55
CA ASP A 12 -8.61 -1.97 42.75
C ASP A 12 -7.22 -1.77 42.13
N ILE A 13 -6.14 -1.93 42.92
CA ILE A 13 -4.75 -1.86 42.42
C ILE A 13 -4.48 -2.90 41.32
N ASN A 14 -4.95 -4.14 41.50
CA ASN A 14 -4.81 -5.18 40.48
C ASN A 14 -5.66 -4.90 39.23
N SER A 15 -6.79 -4.22 39.36
CA SER A 15 -7.63 -3.83 38.22
C SER A 15 -7.00 -2.69 37.42
N GLU A 16 -6.46 -1.68 38.09
CA GLU A 16 -5.78 -0.54 37.47
C GLU A 16 -4.51 -0.97 36.74
N THR A 17 -3.69 -1.83 37.35
CA THR A 17 -2.50 -2.40 36.72
C THR A 17 -2.84 -3.27 35.51
N ASN A 18 -3.94 -4.02 35.52
CA ASN A 18 -4.41 -4.78 34.37
C ASN A 18 -4.97 -3.90 33.25
N ILE A 19 -5.67 -2.82 33.59
CA ILE A 19 -6.16 -1.82 32.62
C ILE A 19 -4.99 -1.07 32.00
N GLU A 20 -4.00 -0.67 32.79
CA GLU A 20 -2.80 0.01 32.31
C GLU A 20 -1.94 -0.92 31.45
N THR A 21 -1.83 -2.21 31.82
CA THR A 21 -1.17 -3.24 31.02
C THR A 21 -1.93 -3.52 29.71
N ALA A 22 -3.28 -3.54 29.73
CA ALA A 22 -4.10 -3.69 28.52
C ALA A 22 -4.03 -2.46 27.60
N ARG A 23 -3.98 -1.26 28.18
CA ARG A 23 -3.78 0.01 27.46
C ARG A 23 -2.37 0.13 26.87
N ASN A 24 -1.35 -0.35 27.58
CA ASN A 24 0.04 -0.38 27.10
C ASN A 24 0.28 -1.48 26.04
N LYS A 25 -0.44 -2.62 26.12
CA LYS A 25 -0.46 -3.63 25.04
C LYS A 25 -1.01 -3.10 23.71
N ASN A 26 -1.90 -2.10 23.75
CA ASN A 26 -2.38 -1.35 22.59
C ASN A 26 -1.53 -0.08 22.29
N GLY A 27 -0.49 0.20 23.07
CA GLY A 27 0.19 1.50 23.15
C GLY A 27 1.52 1.59 22.43
N ASN A 28 1.88 0.63 21.58
CA ASN A 28 3.13 0.69 20.80
C ASN A 28 2.88 0.62 19.28
N HIS A 29 1.70 1.08 18.83
CA HIS A 29 1.50 1.37 17.42
C HIS A 29 2.28 2.64 17.09
N ASN A 30 3.38 2.46 16.36
CA ASN A 30 4.17 3.59 15.88
C ASN A 30 3.26 4.43 14.97
N VAL A 31 2.85 5.62 15.41
CA VAL A 31 1.87 6.47 14.70
C VAL A 31 2.48 7.10 13.44
N ARG A 32 3.80 7.29 13.43
CA ARG A 32 4.54 7.87 12.31
C ARG A 32 4.35 7.10 10.98
N PRO A 33 4.55 5.76 10.90
CA PRO A 33 4.31 5.02 9.67
C PRO A 33 2.84 5.02 9.24
N MET A 34 1.89 5.08 10.18
CA MET A 34 0.46 5.20 9.86
C MET A 34 0.15 6.52 9.16
N VAL A 35 0.65 7.63 9.70
CA VAL A 35 0.46 8.98 9.13
C VAL A 35 1.13 9.10 7.77
N VAL A 36 2.36 8.58 7.62
CA VAL A 36 3.05 8.60 6.32
C VAL A 36 2.30 7.76 5.29
N ALA A 37 1.83 6.57 5.66
CA ALA A 37 1.04 5.73 4.76
C ALA A 37 -0.28 6.40 4.35
N SER A 38 -0.99 7.05 5.28
CA SER A 38 -2.28 7.70 4.99
C SER A 38 -2.12 8.93 4.10
N ILE A 39 -1.12 9.77 4.35
CA ILE A 39 -0.83 10.93 3.48
C ILE A 39 -0.47 10.47 2.07
N LEU A 40 0.41 9.48 1.94
CA LEU A 40 0.79 8.94 0.63
C LEU A 40 -0.40 8.29 -0.08
N THR A 41 -1.25 7.56 0.65
CA THR A 41 -2.50 7.00 0.12
C THR A 41 -3.43 8.10 -0.38
N ALA A 42 -3.57 9.21 0.35
CA ALA A 42 -4.36 10.35 -0.08
C ALA A 42 -3.80 10.96 -1.38
N ILE A 43 -2.47 11.09 -1.49
CA ILE A 43 -1.80 11.56 -2.71
C ILE A 43 -2.08 10.59 -3.88
N ALA A 44 -2.06 9.28 -3.66
CA ALA A 44 -2.41 8.30 -4.69
C ALA A 44 -3.86 8.47 -5.17
N VAL A 45 -4.80 8.68 -4.24
CA VAL A 45 -6.23 8.87 -4.56
C VAL A 45 -6.43 10.17 -5.34
N VAL A 46 -5.91 11.30 -4.87
CA VAL A 46 -6.03 12.60 -5.55
C VAL A 46 -5.31 12.57 -6.89
N GLY A 47 -4.10 11.99 -6.95
CA GLY A 47 -3.36 11.83 -8.20
C GLY A 47 -4.07 10.93 -9.21
N SER A 48 -4.87 9.96 -8.74
CA SER A 48 -5.67 9.13 -9.62
C SER A 48 -6.83 9.87 -10.31
N LEU A 49 -7.15 11.10 -9.91
CA LEU A 49 -8.06 11.99 -10.65
C LEU A 49 -7.46 12.40 -12.01
N PHE A 50 -6.13 12.46 -12.12
CA PHE A 50 -5.40 12.66 -13.38
C PHE A 50 -5.15 11.33 -14.11
N SER A 51 -6.09 10.38 -14.02
CA SER A 51 -5.95 9.09 -14.71
C SER A 51 -6.34 9.22 -16.19
N PHE A 52 -5.51 8.64 -17.06
CA PHE A 52 -5.78 8.60 -18.49
C PHE A 52 -6.58 7.33 -18.80
N PRO A 53 -7.78 7.43 -19.40
CA PRO A 53 -8.50 6.26 -19.88
C PRO A 53 -7.82 5.74 -21.14
N VAL A 54 -7.20 4.55 -21.06
CA VAL A 54 -6.58 3.88 -22.20
C VAL A 54 -7.30 2.55 -22.39
N LEU A 55 -7.98 2.38 -23.53
CA LEU A 55 -8.57 1.11 -23.99
C LEU A 55 -9.49 0.40 -22.97
N GLY A 56 -10.30 1.15 -22.22
CA GLY A 56 -11.26 0.60 -21.24
C GLY A 56 -10.73 0.45 -19.81
N ALA A 57 -9.45 0.77 -19.57
CA ALA A 57 -8.83 0.79 -18.25
C ALA A 57 -8.37 2.21 -17.85
N LYS A 58 -8.72 2.64 -16.63
CA LYS A 58 -8.25 3.93 -16.06
C LYS A 58 -6.84 3.77 -15.51
N CYS A 59 -5.85 4.31 -16.21
CA CYS A 59 -4.44 4.22 -15.86
C CYS A 59 -4.06 5.34 -14.89
N ALA A 60 -3.61 4.99 -13.67
CA ALA A 60 -3.24 5.93 -12.61
C ALA A 60 -1.73 5.79 -12.30
N PRO A 61 -0.83 6.44 -13.07
CA PRO A 61 0.62 6.31 -12.88
C PRO A 61 1.08 6.78 -11.49
N ILE A 62 0.38 7.74 -10.89
CA ILE A 62 0.66 8.24 -9.53
C ILE A 62 0.41 7.17 -8.46
N GLN A 63 -0.50 6.22 -8.70
CA GLN A 63 -0.74 5.12 -7.77
C GLN A 63 0.43 4.14 -7.72
N HIS A 64 0.98 3.76 -8.87
CA HIS A 64 2.17 2.90 -8.94
C HIS A 64 3.40 3.56 -8.29
N LEU A 65 3.56 4.87 -8.53
CA LEU A 65 4.57 5.68 -7.86
C LEU A 65 4.45 5.58 -6.33
N VAL A 66 3.25 5.83 -5.79
CA VAL A 66 3.02 5.80 -4.34
C VAL A 66 3.22 4.40 -3.77
N ASN A 67 2.74 3.36 -4.47
CA ASN A 67 2.95 1.96 -4.08
C ASN A 67 4.45 1.66 -3.89
N ILE A 68 5.28 2.07 -4.85
CA ILE A 68 6.74 1.89 -4.79
C ILE A 68 7.34 2.69 -3.62
N ILE A 69 6.93 3.94 -3.42
CA ILE A 69 7.45 4.78 -2.32
C ILE A 69 7.11 4.17 -0.96
N ILE A 70 5.87 3.72 -0.75
CA ILE A 70 5.44 3.07 0.50
C ILE A 70 6.19 1.75 0.68
N ALA A 71 6.34 0.94 -0.37
CA ALA A 71 7.11 -0.30 -0.34
C ALA A 71 8.57 -0.09 0.07
N ILE A 72 9.19 0.99 -0.40
CA ILE A 72 10.60 1.33 -0.13
C ILE A 72 10.80 1.95 1.27
N ILE A 73 9.86 2.76 1.75
CA ILE A 73 9.98 3.50 3.02
C ILE A 73 9.43 2.71 4.20
N LEU A 74 8.28 2.07 4.04
CA LEU A 74 7.54 1.41 5.13
C LEU A 74 7.57 -0.12 5.03
N GLY A 75 7.89 -0.67 3.85
CA GLY A 75 7.96 -2.10 3.62
C GLY A 75 6.66 -2.74 3.14
N PRO A 76 6.68 -4.05 2.83
CA PRO A 76 5.60 -4.76 2.14
C PRO A 76 4.29 -4.78 2.93
N SER A 77 4.34 -4.93 4.25
CA SER A 77 3.12 -4.99 5.07
C SER A 77 2.35 -3.68 5.12
N TRP A 78 3.03 -2.53 5.01
CA TRP A 78 2.39 -1.21 4.91
C TRP A 78 1.97 -0.90 3.47
N ALA A 79 2.78 -1.31 2.49
CA ALA A 79 2.47 -1.19 1.08
C ALA A 79 1.19 -1.95 0.72
N PHE A 80 1.00 -3.16 1.25
CA PHE A 80 -0.26 -3.91 1.12
C PHE A 80 -1.47 -3.13 1.63
N LYS A 81 -1.40 -2.64 2.87
CA LYS A 81 -2.51 -1.90 3.50
C LYS A 81 -2.85 -0.63 2.74
N ALA A 82 -1.83 0.12 2.33
CA ALA A 82 -2.00 1.34 1.56
C ALA A 82 -2.58 1.08 0.16
N ALA A 83 -2.07 0.07 -0.56
CA ALA A 83 -2.56 -0.30 -1.87
C ALA A 83 -4.02 -0.77 -1.84
N PHE A 84 -4.39 -1.55 -0.81
CA PHE A 84 -5.77 -1.94 -0.57
C PHE A 84 -6.66 -0.74 -0.30
N LEU A 85 -6.27 0.14 0.65
CA LEU A 85 -7.06 1.31 1.01
C LEU A 85 -7.21 2.31 -0.15
N ALA A 86 -6.12 2.58 -0.88
CA ALA A 86 -6.14 3.41 -2.09
C ALA A 86 -7.12 2.85 -3.13
N SER A 87 -7.08 1.54 -3.37
CA SER A 87 -7.96 0.87 -4.33
C SER A 87 -9.42 0.92 -3.89
N THR A 88 -9.71 0.71 -2.60
CA THR A 88 -11.05 0.83 -2.02
C THR A 88 -11.61 2.24 -2.21
N ILE A 89 -10.85 3.26 -1.83
CA ILE A 89 -11.30 4.65 -1.95
C ILE A 89 -11.52 5.02 -3.42
N ARG A 90 -10.61 4.63 -4.32
CA ARG A 90 -10.77 4.88 -5.76
C ARG A 90 -11.98 4.19 -6.36
N ASN A 91 -12.29 2.97 -5.93
CA ASN A 91 -13.47 2.24 -6.38
C ASN A 91 -14.75 2.93 -5.90
N MET A 92 -14.77 3.41 -4.64
CA MET A 92 -15.90 4.19 -4.11
C MET A 92 -16.11 5.52 -4.86
N LEU A 93 -15.03 6.17 -5.29
CA LEU A 93 -15.08 7.41 -6.07
C LEU A 93 -15.37 7.19 -7.57
N GLY A 94 -15.56 5.95 -8.04
CA GLY A 94 -15.77 5.64 -9.46
C GLY A 94 -14.54 5.85 -10.36
N LEU A 95 -13.37 6.06 -9.76
CA LEU A 95 -12.07 6.28 -10.43
C LEU A 95 -11.32 4.96 -10.66
N GLY A 96 -11.65 3.92 -9.92
CA GLY A 96 -11.11 2.57 -10.06
C GLY A 96 -12.12 1.61 -10.67
N THR A 97 -11.62 0.46 -11.14
CA THR A 97 -12.42 -0.72 -11.45
C THR A 97 -12.09 -1.81 -10.43
N LEU A 98 -12.92 -2.84 -10.28
CA LEU A 98 -12.61 -4.00 -9.43
C LEU A 98 -11.25 -4.66 -9.79
N PHE A 99 -10.81 -4.51 -11.04
CA PHE A 99 -9.52 -4.97 -11.55
C PHE A 99 -8.31 -4.22 -10.99
N ALA A 100 -8.49 -3.05 -10.39
CA ALA A 100 -7.40 -2.30 -9.77
C ALA A 100 -6.89 -2.96 -8.48
N PHE A 101 -7.70 -3.80 -7.82
CA PHE A 101 -7.33 -4.45 -6.56
C PHE A 101 -6.20 -5.47 -6.73
N PRO A 102 -6.29 -6.49 -7.63
CA PRO A 102 -5.20 -7.43 -7.83
C PRO A 102 -3.90 -6.72 -8.24
N GLY A 103 -3.98 -5.83 -9.24
CA GLY A 103 -2.82 -5.11 -9.76
C GLY A 103 -2.05 -4.33 -8.71
N SER A 104 -2.75 -3.54 -7.88
CA SER A 104 -2.08 -2.71 -6.88
C SER A 104 -1.58 -3.49 -5.67
N ILE A 105 -2.29 -4.54 -5.26
CA ILE A 105 -1.90 -5.38 -4.12
C ILE A 105 -0.65 -6.18 -4.45
N PHE A 106 -0.66 -6.91 -5.57
CA PHE A 106 0.48 -7.74 -5.97
C PHE A 106 1.69 -6.90 -6.36
N GLY A 107 1.49 -5.78 -7.04
CA GLY A 107 2.56 -4.81 -7.33
C GLY A 107 3.23 -4.32 -6.05
N ALA A 108 2.45 -3.77 -5.11
CA ALA A 108 2.98 -3.17 -3.88
C ALA A 108 3.68 -4.18 -2.97
N ILE A 109 3.13 -5.40 -2.86
CA ILE A 109 3.76 -6.48 -2.08
C ILE A 109 5.08 -6.89 -2.74
N LEU A 110 5.07 -7.15 -4.05
CA LEU A 110 6.26 -7.65 -4.75
C LEU A 110 7.36 -6.59 -4.79
N ALA A 111 7.00 -5.32 -4.99
CA ALA A 111 7.92 -4.18 -4.86
C ALA A 111 8.57 -4.16 -3.47
N GLY A 112 7.78 -4.32 -2.40
CA GLY A 112 8.28 -4.35 -1.03
C GLY A 112 9.18 -5.55 -0.73
N LEU A 113 8.81 -6.74 -1.20
CA LEU A 113 9.58 -7.98 -1.01
C LEU A 113 10.90 -7.95 -1.77
N LEU A 114 10.90 -7.56 -3.05
CA LEU A 114 12.13 -7.44 -3.83
C LEU A 114 13.03 -6.34 -3.27
N TYR A 115 12.46 -5.23 -2.82
CA TYR A 115 13.23 -4.19 -2.13
C TYR A 115 13.88 -4.72 -0.86
N GLN A 116 13.16 -5.47 -0.01
CA GLN A 116 13.73 -6.05 1.20
C GLN A 116 14.85 -7.06 0.92
N LYS A 117 14.69 -7.88 -0.13
CA LYS A 117 15.65 -8.92 -0.50
C LYS A 117 16.89 -8.37 -1.19
N THR A 118 16.74 -7.40 -2.09
CA THR A 118 17.85 -6.84 -2.87
C THR A 118 18.48 -5.61 -2.22
N LYS A 119 17.78 -4.98 -1.28
CA LYS A 119 18.09 -3.65 -0.70
C LYS A 119 18.33 -2.58 -1.77
N ASN A 120 17.84 -2.80 -2.98
CA ASN A 120 18.02 -1.92 -4.14
C ASN A 120 16.66 -1.41 -4.62
N VAL A 121 16.57 -0.10 -4.86
CA VAL A 121 15.38 0.56 -5.41
C VAL A 121 14.98 0.00 -6.77
N VAL A 122 15.94 -0.49 -7.55
CA VAL A 122 15.68 -1.17 -8.83
C VAL A 122 14.86 -2.44 -8.64
N GLY A 123 15.08 -3.18 -7.54
CA GLY A 123 14.28 -4.35 -7.20
C GLY A 123 12.81 -3.98 -6.91
N ALA A 124 12.56 -2.82 -6.30
CA ALA A 124 11.21 -2.33 -6.05
C ALA A 124 10.47 -2.02 -7.36
N TYR A 125 11.16 -1.37 -8.31
CA TYR A 125 10.62 -1.04 -9.63
C TYR A 125 10.24 -2.29 -10.42
N VAL A 126 11.16 -3.26 -10.50
CA VAL A 126 10.91 -4.54 -11.16
C VAL A 126 9.76 -5.28 -10.48
N GLY A 127 9.70 -5.23 -9.15
CA GLY A 127 8.62 -5.84 -8.37
C GLY A 127 7.25 -5.23 -8.66
N GLU A 128 7.13 -3.90 -8.75
CA GLU A 128 5.86 -3.25 -9.11
C GLU A 128 5.46 -3.59 -10.55
N VAL A 129 6.38 -3.45 -11.52
CA VAL A 129 6.09 -3.76 -12.94
C VAL A 129 5.65 -5.21 -13.10
N PHE A 130 6.38 -6.15 -12.53
CA PHE A 130 6.08 -7.57 -12.66
C PHE A 130 4.82 -7.95 -11.85
N GLY A 131 4.69 -7.43 -10.63
CA GLY A 131 3.58 -7.73 -9.73
C GLY A 131 2.26 -7.16 -10.23
N THR A 132 2.25 -5.96 -10.80
CA THR A 132 1.05 -5.36 -11.37
C THR A 132 0.74 -5.90 -12.76
N ALA A 133 1.71 -5.93 -13.68
CA ALA A 133 1.41 -6.24 -15.08
C ALA A 133 1.24 -7.74 -15.33
N ILE A 134 2.08 -8.59 -14.72
CA ILE A 134 2.03 -10.04 -14.93
C ILE A 134 1.09 -10.69 -13.93
N ILE A 135 1.37 -10.59 -12.64
CA ILE A 135 0.55 -11.26 -11.61
C ILE A 135 -0.81 -10.58 -11.51
N GLY A 136 -0.84 -9.26 -11.39
CA GLY A 136 -2.07 -8.48 -11.33
C GLY A 136 -2.94 -8.65 -12.58
N GLY A 137 -2.34 -8.60 -13.78
CA GLY A 137 -3.03 -8.85 -15.05
C GLY A 137 -3.60 -10.27 -15.16
N LEU A 138 -2.84 -11.28 -14.73
CA LEU A 138 -3.27 -12.68 -14.77
C LEU A 138 -4.34 -13.00 -13.71
N VAL A 139 -4.34 -12.33 -12.56
CA VAL A 139 -5.40 -12.49 -11.54
C VAL A 139 -6.63 -11.64 -11.86
N ALA A 140 -6.47 -10.51 -12.58
CA ALA A 140 -7.57 -9.73 -13.11
C ALA A 140 -8.29 -10.44 -14.28
N TYR A 141 -7.58 -11.29 -15.02
CA TYR A 141 -8.07 -12.06 -16.16
C TYR A 141 -9.36 -12.87 -15.89
N PRO A 142 -9.49 -13.70 -14.83
CA PRO A 142 -10.73 -14.43 -14.55
C PRO A 142 -11.93 -13.51 -14.26
N MET A 143 -11.71 -12.39 -13.55
CA MET A 143 -12.79 -11.41 -13.31
C MET A 143 -13.21 -10.71 -14.62
N ALA A 144 -12.28 -10.52 -15.57
CA ALA A 144 -12.54 -9.78 -16.80
C ALA A 144 -13.23 -10.66 -17.85
N THR A 145 -12.92 -11.96 -17.86
CA THR A 145 -13.63 -12.94 -18.69
C THR A 145 -15.09 -13.10 -18.30
N ILE A 146 -15.41 -13.03 -17.01
CA ILE A 146 -16.80 -13.10 -16.51
C ILE A 146 -17.61 -11.86 -16.94
N MET A 147 -16.96 -10.71 -17.06
CA MET A 147 -17.64 -9.43 -17.34
C MET A 147 -17.71 -9.09 -18.84
N MET A 148 -16.70 -9.46 -19.64
CA MET A 148 -16.62 -9.11 -21.07
C MET A 148 -17.02 -10.25 -22.02
N ASN A 149 -17.28 -11.46 -21.52
CA ASN A 149 -17.68 -12.65 -22.28
C ASN A 149 -16.76 -13.01 -23.47
N SER A 150 -15.54 -12.45 -23.53
CA SER A 150 -14.56 -12.65 -24.59
C SER A 150 -13.14 -12.66 -24.03
N PHE A 151 -12.50 -13.83 -24.14
CA PHE A 151 -11.15 -14.14 -23.63
C PHE A 151 -10.07 -13.17 -24.17
N LYS A 152 -10.08 -12.90 -25.47
CA LYS A 152 -9.04 -12.09 -26.13
C LYS A 152 -9.24 -10.59 -25.90
N GLY A 153 -10.49 -10.13 -25.78
CA GLY A 153 -10.84 -8.72 -25.55
C GLY A 153 -10.43 -8.24 -24.15
N ALA A 154 -10.62 -9.08 -23.14
CA ALA A 154 -10.20 -8.77 -21.77
C ALA A 154 -8.66 -8.69 -21.64
N LEU A 155 -7.93 -9.64 -22.23
CA LEU A 155 -6.47 -9.67 -22.13
C LEU A 155 -5.83 -8.47 -22.85
N LEU A 156 -6.23 -8.21 -24.10
CA LEU A 156 -5.68 -7.12 -24.91
C LEU A 156 -6.20 -5.74 -24.50
N GLY A 157 -7.37 -5.67 -23.86
CA GLY A 157 -7.93 -4.42 -23.33
C GLY A 157 -7.29 -3.96 -22.02
N PHE A 158 -6.83 -4.87 -21.16
CA PHE A 158 -6.29 -4.51 -19.85
C PHE A 158 -4.77 -4.63 -19.72
N VAL A 159 -4.14 -5.68 -20.26
CA VAL A 159 -2.71 -5.93 -20.04
C VAL A 159 -1.81 -4.84 -20.65
N PRO A 160 -1.99 -4.41 -21.91
CA PRO A 160 -1.14 -3.36 -22.48
C PRO A 160 -1.29 -2.00 -21.77
N PRO A 161 -2.50 -1.51 -21.43
CA PRO A 161 -2.66 -0.29 -20.64
C PRO A 161 -2.03 -0.36 -19.26
N PHE A 162 -2.18 -1.49 -18.55
CA PHE A 162 -1.52 -1.68 -17.24
C PHE A 162 0.00 -1.63 -17.38
N PHE A 163 0.56 -2.25 -18.42
CA PHE A 163 1.99 -2.22 -18.66
C PHE A 163 2.50 -0.79 -18.93
N ILE A 164 1.81 -0.03 -19.78
CA ILE A 164 2.14 1.37 -20.09
C ILE A 164 2.02 2.26 -18.83
N SER A 165 0.94 2.08 -18.05
CA SER A 165 0.69 2.80 -16.80
C SER A 165 1.78 2.55 -15.76
N THR A 166 2.14 1.28 -15.54
CA THR A 166 3.17 0.93 -14.57
C THR A 166 4.56 1.34 -15.05
N ALA A 167 4.85 1.26 -16.35
CA ALA A 167 6.09 1.81 -16.91
C ALA A 167 6.21 3.31 -16.65
N GLY A 168 5.16 4.09 -16.96
CA GLY A 168 5.13 5.53 -16.68
C GLY A 168 5.25 5.86 -15.19
N GLY A 169 4.51 5.15 -14.33
CA GLY A 169 4.60 5.29 -12.88
C GLY A 169 5.98 4.93 -12.32
N THR A 170 6.63 3.92 -12.90
CA THR A 170 7.98 3.49 -12.51
C THR A 170 9.03 4.51 -12.92
N ILE A 171 8.96 5.08 -14.14
CA ILE A 171 9.86 6.16 -14.57
C ILE A 171 9.74 7.36 -13.63
N LEU A 172 8.51 7.76 -13.29
CA LEU A 172 8.28 8.84 -12.35
C LEU A 172 8.83 8.50 -10.95
N ALA A 173 8.69 7.24 -10.52
CA ALA A 173 9.25 6.76 -9.26
C ALA A 173 10.78 6.77 -9.26
N VAL A 174 11.44 6.44 -10.37
CA VAL A 174 12.89 6.54 -10.52
C VAL A 174 13.34 7.98 -10.29
N ILE A 175 12.73 8.95 -10.95
CA ILE A 175 13.10 10.37 -10.85
C ILE A 175 12.94 10.87 -9.40
N ILE A 176 11.77 10.62 -8.80
CA ILE A 176 11.43 11.10 -7.46
C ILE A 176 12.26 10.41 -6.38
N VAL A 177 12.36 9.08 -6.41
CA VAL A 177 13.10 8.31 -5.39
C VAL A 177 14.61 8.58 -5.49
N THR A 178 15.15 8.77 -6.70
CA THR A 178 16.57 9.15 -6.86
C THR A 178 16.83 10.52 -6.24
N SER A 179 15.92 11.48 -6.42
CA SER A 179 16.02 12.81 -5.82
C SER A 179 15.88 12.77 -4.29
N LEU A 180 15.06 11.86 -3.77
CA LEU A 180 14.83 11.66 -2.34
C LEU A 180 15.88 10.77 -1.66
N ARG A 181 16.80 10.14 -2.40
CA ARG A 181 17.72 9.11 -1.88
C ARG A 181 18.53 9.56 -0.67
N LYS A 182 19.00 10.82 -0.64
CA LYS A 182 19.72 11.39 0.52
C LYS A 182 18.82 11.63 1.73
N LYS A 183 17.60 12.12 1.52
CA LYS A 183 16.63 12.39 2.61
C LYS A 183 15.92 11.14 3.09
N ARG A 184 15.88 10.10 2.26
CA ARG A 184 15.21 8.83 2.53
C ARG A 184 15.73 8.15 3.78
N LEU A 185 17.05 8.03 3.93
CA LEU A 185 17.65 7.40 5.12
C LEU A 185 17.28 8.17 6.40
N ALA A 186 17.23 9.50 6.32
CA ALA A 186 16.78 10.34 7.43
C ALA A 186 15.30 10.11 7.77
N ILE A 187 14.44 9.98 6.75
CA ILE A 187 13.01 9.69 6.92
C ILE A 187 12.80 8.29 7.49
N GLU A 188 13.48 7.28 6.95
CA GLU A 188 13.41 5.88 7.41
C GLU A 188 13.86 5.78 8.87
N ASN A 189 14.98 6.42 9.22
CA ASN A 189 15.44 6.51 10.59
C ASN A 189 14.43 7.24 11.48
N TRP A 190 13.85 8.37 11.06
CA TRP A 190 12.85 9.10 11.84
C TRP A 190 11.55 8.32 12.06
N ILE A 191 11.10 7.55 11.07
CA ILE A 191 9.89 6.71 11.16
C ILE A 191 10.11 5.54 12.14
N HIS A 192 11.31 4.96 12.14
CA HIS A 192 11.63 3.77 12.93
C HIS A 192 12.27 4.07 14.30
N HIS A 193 12.70 5.30 14.56
CA HIS A 193 13.17 5.71 15.88
C HIS A 193 12.01 5.77 16.88
N LYS A 194 12.02 4.84 17.84
CA LYS A 194 11.25 4.95 19.08
C LYS A 194 11.82 6.05 19.97
#